data_AF-A0AAJ2DQH9-F1
#
_entry.id   AF-A0AAJ2DQH9-F1
#
_cell.length_a   1.000
_cell.length_b   1.000
_cell.length_c   1.000
_cell.angle_alpha   90.00
_cell.angle_beta   90.00
_cell.angle_gamma   90.00
#
_symmetry.space_group_name_H-M   'P 1'
#
loop_
_entity.id
_entity.type
_entity.pdbx_description
1 polymer ?
#
loop_
_entity_poly.entity_id
_entity_poly.type
_entity_poly.pdbx_seq_one_letter_code
_entity_poly.pdbx_strand_id
1 'polypeptide(L)'
;MKKPIINGYDDPAGYKDERVLPIIYELDKREEWIDPKCWKKANPGLGTIKNEDQLKNKVEKAKANPLLVKNLLTKDFNIRETSTEVWLTFEQLNNPNIFDIAQLKPSYGIGGCDLSSTTDLTVAKVIFMVSDDPHIYVKQMYWLSEDLLEQRSKEDKIPYDLWYEQGLLRTTPGNSVHYKFVTERNSAFKG
;
A
#
# COMPACT_ATOMS: atom_id res chain seq x y z
N MET A 1 -6.46 -17.39 -0.58
CA MET A 1 -6.42 -18.77 -1.13
C MET A 1 -5.50 -18.97 -2.36
N LYS A 2 -4.99 -17.95 -3.09
CA LYS A 2 -4.19 -18.16 -4.33
C LYS A 2 -2.65 -18.11 -4.19
N LYS A 3 -2.12 -17.58 -3.08
CA LYS A 3 -0.68 -17.45 -2.83
C LYS A 3 0.09 -18.79 -2.72
N PRO A 4 -0.46 -19.87 -2.10
CA PRO A 4 0.28 -21.12 -1.93
C PRO A 4 0.58 -21.85 -3.24
N ILE A 5 -0.38 -21.82 -4.18
CA ILE A 5 -0.29 -22.55 -5.46
C ILE A 5 0.76 -21.90 -6.38
N ILE A 6 0.80 -20.57 -6.44
CA ILE A 6 1.79 -19.85 -7.26
C ILE A 6 3.20 -20.05 -6.70
N ASN A 7 3.36 -19.95 -5.38
CA ASN A 7 4.67 -20.13 -4.74
C ASN A 7 5.17 -21.59 -4.81
N GLY A 8 4.27 -22.58 -4.88
CA GLY A 8 4.61 -24.00 -4.95
C GLY A 8 5.07 -24.50 -6.33
N TYR A 9 5.01 -23.66 -7.37
CA TYR A 9 5.57 -24.01 -8.68
C TYR A 9 7.10 -23.83 -8.73
N ASP A 10 7.61 -22.78 -8.09
CA ASP A 10 9.06 -22.48 -8.03
C ASP A 10 9.75 -23.19 -6.86
N ASP A 11 8.99 -23.67 -5.86
CA ASP A 11 9.49 -24.41 -4.69
C ASP A 11 9.18 -25.92 -4.80
N PRO A 12 10.22 -26.79 -4.88
CA PRO A 12 10.04 -28.24 -4.90
C PRO A 12 9.24 -28.78 -3.70
N ALA A 13 9.30 -28.12 -2.54
CA ALA A 13 8.64 -28.48 -1.29
C ALA A 13 7.29 -27.78 -1.07
N GLY A 14 6.87 -26.91 -1.99
CA GLY A 14 5.62 -26.16 -1.90
C GLY A 14 4.37 -27.00 -2.21
N TYR A 15 3.21 -26.46 -1.86
CA TYR A 15 1.91 -27.08 -2.14
C TYR A 15 1.65 -27.15 -3.65
N LYS A 16 1.50 -28.36 -4.19
CA LYS A 16 1.22 -28.62 -5.61
C LYS A 16 -0.21 -29.14 -5.77
N ASP A 17 -1.01 -28.44 -6.57
CA ASP A 17 -2.34 -28.88 -6.98
C ASP A 17 -2.32 -29.20 -8.47
N GLU A 18 -2.35 -30.49 -8.82
CA GLU A 18 -2.31 -30.97 -10.22
C GLU A 18 -3.55 -30.59 -11.04
N ARG A 19 -4.63 -30.12 -10.39
CA ARG A 19 -5.86 -29.71 -11.08
C ARG A 19 -5.85 -28.24 -11.50
N VAL A 20 -4.89 -27.45 -11.01
CA VAL A 20 -4.83 -26.00 -11.22
C VAL A 20 -3.55 -25.62 -11.94
N LEU A 21 -3.68 -25.09 -13.15
CA LEU A 21 -2.56 -24.58 -13.94
C LEU A 21 -2.60 -23.04 -14.00
N PRO A 22 -1.83 -22.33 -13.15
CA PRO A 22 -1.72 -20.88 -13.25
C PRO A 22 -0.84 -20.50 -14.44
N ILE A 23 -1.41 -19.86 -15.45
CA ILE A 23 -0.67 -19.33 -16.61
C ILE A 23 -0.77 -17.81 -16.61
N ILE A 24 0.38 -17.15 -16.73
CA ILE A 24 0.46 -15.71 -17.00
C ILE A 24 0.96 -15.54 -18.42
N TYR A 25 0.23 -14.74 -19.20
CA TYR A 25 0.58 -14.38 -20.56
C TYR A 25 1.22 -12.99 -20.53
N GLU A 26 2.49 -12.87 -20.88
CA GLU A 26 3.22 -11.61 -20.91
C GLU A 26 3.91 -11.39 -22.27
N LEU A 27 4.43 -10.19 -22.51
CA LEU A 27 5.29 -9.92 -23.66
C LEU A 27 6.71 -10.42 -23.39
N ASP A 28 7.40 -10.89 -24.44
CA ASP A 28 8.77 -11.40 -24.31
C ASP A 28 9.78 -10.28 -24.04
N LYS A 29 9.51 -9.09 -24.60
CA LYS A 29 10.32 -7.89 -24.41
C LYS A 29 9.42 -6.67 -24.25
N ARG A 30 9.92 -5.69 -23.49
CA ARG A 30 9.20 -4.43 -23.26
C ARG A 30 8.83 -3.80 -24.59
N GLU A 31 9.78 -3.64 -25.49
CA GLU A 31 9.66 -2.90 -26.75
C GLU A 31 8.58 -3.48 -27.69
N GLU A 32 8.09 -4.69 -27.44
CA GLU A 32 7.03 -5.31 -28.24
C GLU A 32 5.65 -4.65 -28.03
N TRP A 33 5.46 -3.83 -27.00
CA TRP A 33 4.16 -3.17 -26.72
C TRP A 33 3.69 -2.25 -27.85
N ILE A 34 4.61 -1.76 -28.68
CA ILE A 34 4.29 -0.94 -29.86
C ILE A 34 3.98 -1.76 -31.11
N ASP A 35 4.26 -3.07 -31.13
CA ASP A 35 3.99 -3.97 -32.24
C ASP A 35 2.65 -4.69 -32.05
N PRO A 36 1.62 -4.38 -32.88
CA PRO A 36 0.31 -5.03 -32.81
C PRO A 36 0.36 -6.55 -32.92
N LYS A 37 1.36 -7.11 -33.63
CA LYS A 37 1.50 -8.57 -33.78
C LYS A 37 1.84 -9.26 -32.47
N CYS A 38 2.51 -8.56 -31.56
CA CYS A 38 2.92 -9.11 -30.27
C CYS A 38 1.82 -8.99 -29.20
N TRP A 39 0.79 -8.15 -29.38
CA TRP A 39 -0.21 -7.92 -28.33
C TRP A 39 -0.96 -9.18 -27.90
N LYS A 40 -1.13 -10.13 -28.82
CA LYS A 40 -1.80 -11.40 -28.56
C LYS A 40 -0.99 -12.32 -27.62
N LYS A 41 0.33 -12.13 -27.51
CA LYS A 41 1.19 -12.89 -26.58
C LYS A 41 0.76 -12.69 -25.14
N ALA A 42 0.51 -11.43 -24.75
CA ALA A 42 0.00 -11.10 -23.42
C ALA A 42 -1.54 -11.14 -23.31
N ASN A 43 -2.25 -11.07 -24.45
CA ASN A 43 -3.70 -11.03 -24.50
C ASN A 43 -4.24 -12.13 -25.45
N PRO A 44 -4.28 -13.41 -25.03
CA PRO A 44 -4.72 -14.50 -25.89
C PRO A 44 -6.19 -14.36 -26.35
N GLY A 45 -7.03 -13.68 -25.56
CA GLY A 45 -8.42 -13.36 -25.89
C GLY A 45 -8.64 -12.03 -26.63
N LEU A 46 -7.59 -11.44 -27.21
CA LEU A 46 -7.71 -10.22 -28.03
C LEU A 46 -8.56 -10.50 -29.28
N GLY A 47 -9.55 -9.65 -29.52
CA GLY A 47 -10.53 -9.78 -30.60
C GLY A 47 -11.81 -10.54 -30.22
N THR A 48 -11.83 -11.27 -29.10
CA THR A 48 -13.03 -11.99 -28.63
C THR A 48 -13.53 -11.46 -27.29
N ILE A 49 -12.68 -11.48 -26.27
CA ILE A 49 -12.99 -11.00 -24.92
C ILE A 49 -12.55 -9.55 -24.76
N LYS A 50 -11.37 -9.21 -25.29
CA LYS A 50 -10.79 -7.88 -25.24
C LYS A 50 -10.87 -7.23 -26.62
N ASN A 51 -11.40 -6.01 -26.67
CA ASN A 51 -11.53 -5.28 -27.93
C ASN A 51 -10.17 -4.77 -28.43
N GLU A 52 -9.86 -5.05 -29.69
CA GLU A 52 -8.59 -4.71 -30.33
C GLU A 52 -8.42 -3.20 -30.55
N ASP A 53 -9.47 -2.51 -30.99
CA ASP A 53 -9.46 -1.04 -31.18
C ASP A 53 -9.25 -0.30 -29.87
N GLN A 54 -9.82 -0.80 -28.77
CA GLN A 54 -9.58 -0.23 -27.45
C GLN A 54 -8.11 -0.35 -27.02
N LEU A 55 -7.49 -1.52 -27.24
CA LEU A 55 -6.08 -1.72 -26.93
C LEU A 55 -5.20 -0.83 -27.80
N LYS A 56 -5.49 -0.76 -29.11
CA LYS A 56 -4.81 0.12 -30.05
C LYS A 56 -4.86 1.58 -29.62
N ASN A 57 -6.04 2.08 -29.25
CA ASN A 57 -6.21 3.46 -28.79
C ASN A 57 -5.42 3.74 -27.51
N LYS A 58 -5.32 2.79 -26.59
CA LYS A 58 -4.48 2.93 -25.39
C LYS A 58 -2.99 2.95 -25.75
N VAL A 59 -2.56 2.10 -26.67
CA VAL A 59 -1.18 2.07 -27.16
C VAL A 59 -0.81 3.40 -27.82
N GLU A 60 -1.65 3.96 -28.69
CA GLU A 60 -1.40 5.25 -29.31
C GLU A 60 -1.34 6.40 -28.29
N LYS A 61 -2.23 6.39 -27.28
CA LYS A 61 -2.16 7.36 -26.17
C LYS A 61 -0.87 7.23 -25.36
N ALA A 62 -0.41 6.01 -25.12
CA ALA A 62 0.83 5.76 -24.39
C ALA A 62 2.07 6.13 -25.22
N LYS A 63 2.04 5.99 -26.55
CA LYS A 63 3.09 6.50 -27.44
C LYS A 63 3.23 8.02 -27.34
N ALA A 64 2.10 8.73 -27.21
CA ALA A 64 2.09 10.18 -27.04
C ALA A 64 2.43 10.65 -25.61
N ASN A 65 2.23 9.79 -24.59
CA ASN A 65 2.43 10.13 -23.19
C ASN A 65 3.20 9.03 -22.44
N PRO A 66 4.51 9.24 -22.16
CA PRO A 66 5.34 8.30 -21.42
C PRO A 66 4.79 7.89 -20.05
N LEU A 67 4.03 8.75 -19.36
CA LEU A 67 3.42 8.44 -18.06
C LEU A 67 2.40 7.30 -18.15
N LEU A 68 1.76 7.13 -19.31
CA LEU A 68 0.77 6.08 -19.53
C LEU A 68 1.41 4.74 -19.91
N VAL A 69 2.65 4.73 -20.39
CA VAL A 69 3.37 3.51 -20.81
C VAL A 69 3.48 2.52 -19.68
N LYS A 70 3.81 2.98 -18.47
CA LYS A 70 3.91 2.13 -17.28
C LYS A 70 2.59 1.46 -16.94
N ASN A 71 1.50 2.25 -16.92
CA ASN A 71 0.16 1.73 -16.63
C ASN A 71 -0.27 0.70 -17.69
N LEU A 72 -0.02 0.99 -18.96
CA LEU A 72 -0.32 0.13 -20.09
C LEU A 72 0.47 -1.19 -20.00
N LEU A 73 1.78 -1.13 -19.79
CA LEU A 73 2.65 -2.31 -19.68
C LEU A 73 2.22 -3.23 -18.55
N THR A 74 1.94 -2.68 -17.37
CA THR A 74 1.52 -3.48 -16.22
C THR A 74 0.11 -4.04 -16.36
N LYS A 75 -0.86 -3.25 -16.84
CA LYS A 75 -2.28 -3.66 -16.84
C LYS A 75 -2.73 -4.38 -18.11
N ASP A 76 -2.15 -4.04 -19.25
CA ASP A 76 -2.58 -4.57 -20.55
C ASP A 76 -1.57 -5.58 -21.13
N PHE A 77 -0.31 -5.61 -20.66
CA PHE A 77 0.73 -6.51 -21.17
C PHE A 77 1.43 -7.37 -20.10
N ASN A 78 1.00 -7.27 -18.84
CA ASN A 78 1.49 -8.05 -17.70
C ASN A 78 3.01 -7.91 -17.43
N ILE A 79 3.65 -6.84 -17.91
CA ILE A 79 5.05 -6.54 -17.60
C ILE A 79 5.13 -5.89 -16.22
N ARG A 80 5.93 -6.49 -15.35
CA ARG A 80 6.23 -5.94 -14.02
C ARG A 80 7.12 -4.71 -14.17
N GLU A 81 6.58 -3.55 -13.81
CA GLU A 81 7.36 -2.32 -13.69
C GLU A 81 7.64 -2.06 -12.22
N THR A 82 8.93 -1.93 -11.87
CA THR A 82 9.35 -1.51 -10.53
C THR A 82 9.09 -0.02 -10.41
N SER A 83 8.01 0.37 -9.73
CA SER A 83 7.74 1.76 -9.44
C SER A 83 8.68 2.27 -8.34
N THR A 84 9.71 3.03 -8.71
CA THR A 84 10.40 3.92 -7.76
C THR A 84 10.18 5.37 -8.18
N GLU A 85 8.95 5.73 -8.53
CA GLU A 85 8.57 7.13 -8.49
C GLU A 85 8.04 7.38 -7.08
N VAL A 86 8.96 7.78 -6.20
CA VAL A 86 8.59 8.26 -4.87
C VAL A 86 7.79 9.53 -5.08
N TRP A 87 6.48 9.46 -4.84
CA TRP A 87 5.56 10.59 -5.07
C TRP A 87 5.97 11.84 -4.28
N LEU A 88 6.66 11.67 -3.14
CA LEU A 88 7.16 12.75 -2.31
C LEU A 88 8.69 12.68 -2.22
N THR A 89 9.36 13.82 -2.39
CA THR A 89 10.77 13.93 -2.01
C THR A 89 10.92 13.81 -0.49
N PHE A 90 12.10 13.40 -0.01
CA PHE A 90 12.37 13.34 1.44
C PHE A 90 12.15 14.71 2.11
N GLU A 91 12.51 15.81 1.43
CA GLU A 91 12.30 17.16 1.94
C GLU A 91 10.82 17.52 2.11
N GLN A 92 9.95 17.03 1.21
CA GLN A 92 8.50 17.21 1.33
C GLN A 92 7.88 16.31 2.40
N LEU A 93 8.47 15.13 2.65
CA LEU A 93 7.99 14.18 3.64
C LEU A 93 8.44 14.54 5.06
N ASN A 94 9.67 15.02 5.21
CA ASN A 94 10.30 15.28 6.50
C ASN A 94 9.88 16.65 7.04
N ASN A 95 8.79 16.66 7.80
CA ASN A 95 8.34 17.83 8.53
C ASN A 95 8.69 17.71 10.03
N PRO A 96 9.71 18.44 10.53
CA PRO A 96 10.12 18.39 11.93
C PRO A 96 9.27 19.29 12.86
N ASN A 97 8.26 19.99 12.33
CA ASN A 97 7.44 20.89 13.14
C ASN A 97 6.61 20.12 14.17
N ILE A 98 6.61 20.61 15.41
CA ILE A 98 5.89 20.04 16.54
C ILE A 98 4.81 21.04 16.96
N PHE A 99 3.65 20.54 17.37
CA PHE A 99 2.57 21.37 17.87
C PHE A 99 1.93 20.75 19.11
N ASP A 100 1.30 21.61 19.93
CA ASP A 100 0.51 21.19 21.08
C ASP A 100 -0.98 21.44 20.81
N ILE A 101 -1.76 20.35 20.79
CA ILE A 101 -3.20 20.41 20.53
C ILE A 101 -3.96 21.19 21.62
N ALA A 102 -3.47 21.20 22.86
CA ALA A 102 -4.09 21.91 23.98
C ALA A 102 -3.99 23.44 23.82
N GLN A 103 -2.94 23.91 23.14
CA GLN A 103 -2.74 25.33 22.83
C GLN A 103 -3.53 25.74 21.59
N LEU A 104 -3.55 24.90 20.56
CA LEU A 104 -4.21 25.19 19.28
C LEU A 104 -5.74 25.22 19.37
N LYS A 105 -6.34 24.46 20.31
CA LYS A 105 -7.79 24.38 20.55
C LYS A 105 -8.62 24.37 19.25
N PRO A 106 -8.39 23.39 18.36
CA PRO A 106 -9.05 23.34 17.07
C PRO A 106 -10.57 23.25 17.22
N SER A 107 -11.28 24.02 16.40
CA SER A 107 -12.75 24.08 16.43
C SER A 107 -13.41 22.90 15.72
N TYR A 108 -12.72 22.25 14.79
CA TYR A 108 -13.17 21.05 14.11
C TYR A 108 -11.98 20.19 13.65
N GLY A 109 -12.21 18.90 13.47
CA GLY A 109 -11.22 17.96 12.95
C GLY A 109 -11.88 16.76 12.30
N ILE A 110 -11.19 16.15 11.35
CA ILE A 110 -11.61 14.93 10.65
C ILE A 110 -10.77 13.78 11.17
N GLY A 111 -11.43 12.80 11.80
CA GLY A 111 -10.80 11.60 12.30
C GLY A 111 -10.93 10.43 11.33
N GLY A 112 -9.89 9.62 11.22
CA GLY A 112 -9.90 8.35 10.51
C GLY A 112 -9.18 7.29 11.33
N CYS A 113 -9.71 6.08 11.35
CA CYS A 113 -9.01 4.93 11.91
C CYS A 113 -8.85 3.87 10.82
N ASP A 114 -7.64 3.33 10.71
CA ASP A 114 -7.35 2.16 9.90
C ASP A 114 -7.09 1.02 10.86
N LEU A 115 -7.99 0.04 10.81
CA LEU A 115 -8.11 -1.05 11.76
C LEU A 115 -7.60 -2.32 11.10
N SER A 116 -6.46 -2.82 11.55
CA SER A 116 -5.98 -4.14 11.13
C SER A 116 -6.33 -5.20 12.17
N SER A 117 -6.69 -6.39 11.69
CA SER A 117 -7.33 -7.44 12.48
C SER A 117 -6.35 -8.41 13.12
N THR A 118 -5.19 -8.70 12.53
CA THR A 118 -4.31 -9.77 13.02
C THR A 118 -2.82 -9.53 12.81
N THR A 119 -2.42 -8.88 11.72
CA THR A 119 -1.01 -8.76 11.40
C THR A 119 -0.55 -7.32 11.32
N ASP A 120 -1.35 -6.39 10.82
CA ASP A 120 -0.84 -5.07 10.42
C ASP A 120 -0.98 -4.01 11.50
N LEU A 121 -0.27 -2.91 11.28
CA LEU A 121 -0.25 -1.77 12.18
C LEU A 121 -1.62 -1.06 12.15
N THR A 122 -2.27 -0.98 13.31
CA THR A 122 -3.50 -0.18 13.45
C THR A 122 -3.14 1.27 13.70
N VAL A 123 -3.84 2.20 13.05
CA VAL A 123 -3.58 3.64 13.23
C VAL A 123 -4.88 4.42 13.42
N ALA A 124 -4.83 5.41 14.29
CA ALA A 124 -5.86 6.44 14.39
C ALA A 124 -5.21 7.79 14.11
N LYS A 125 -5.84 8.56 13.22
CA LYS A 125 -5.38 9.88 12.81
C LYS A 125 -6.50 10.89 12.95
N VAL A 126 -6.13 12.10 13.32
CA VAL A 126 -7.01 13.27 13.32
C VAL A 126 -6.29 14.38 12.57
N ILE A 127 -6.96 14.95 11.59
CA ILE A 127 -6.48 16.09 10.79
C ILE A 127 -7.37 17.29 11.12
N PHE A 128 -6.78 18.44 11.39
CA PHE A 128 -7.52 19.65 11.75
C PHE A 128 -6.81 20.92 11.27
N MET A 129 -7.55 22.02 11.26
CA MET A 129 -7.04 23.37 11.00
C MET A 129 -7.49 24.31 12.13
N VAL A 130 -6.76 25.40 12.33
CA VAL A 130 -7.09 26.44 13.31
C VAL A 130 -7.57 27.69 12.56
N SER A 131 -8.52 28.44 13.14
CA SER A 131 -8.98 29.69 12.54
C SER A 131 -7.80 30.63 12.33
N ASP A 132 -7.74 31.27 11.17
CA ASP A 132 -6.70 32.25 10.81
C ASP A 132 -5.27 31.67 10.72
N ASP A 133 -5.15 30.34 10.67
CA ASP A 133 -3.90 29.62 10.43
C ASP A 133 -4.01 28.75 9.15
N PRO A 134 -3.18 28.98 8.12
CA PRO A 134 -3.22 28.19 6.89
C PRO A 134 -2.64 26.76 7.05
N HIS A 135 -2.05 26.41 8.20
CA HIS A 135 -1.44 25.10 8.40
C HIS A 135 -2.47 23.99 8.64
N ILE A 136 -2.20 22.84 8.03
CA ILE A 136 -2.92 21.58 8.29
C ILE A 136 -2.15 20.81 9.36
N TYR A 137 -2.80 20.56 10.49
CA TYR A 137 -2.25 19.81 11.61
C TYR A 137 -2.70 18.36 11.54
N VAL A 138 -1.77 17.44 11.83
CA VAL A 138 -2.02 15.99 11.82
C VAL A 138 -1.54 15.38 13.12
N LYS A 139 -2.45 14.78 13.88
CA LYS A 139 -2.14 13.98 15.07
C LYS A 139 -2.44 12.53 14.77
N GLN A 140 -1.46 11.66 14.99
CA GLN A 140 -1.57 10.23 14.71
C GLN A 140 -1.01 9.40 15.86
N MET A 141 -1.58 8.22 16.06
CA MET A 141 -1.11 7.25 17.04
C MET A 141 -1.23 5.85 16.43
N TYR A 142 -0.21 5.03 16.68
CA TYR A 142 -0.11 3.67 16.13
C TYR A 142 -0.26 2.64 17.23
N TRP A 143 -0.84 1.49 16.89
CA TRP A 143 -1.00 0.35 17.78
C TRP A 143 -0.52 -0.94 17.13
N LEU A 144 0.20 -1.74 17.91
CA LEU A 144 0.64 -3.09 17.56
C LEU A 144 0.37 -4.05 18.73
N SER A 145 0.21 -5.33 18.44
CA SER A 145 0.20 -6.37 19.47
C SER A 145 1.59 -6.49 20.10
N GLU A 146 1.65 -6.63 21.42
CA GLU A 146 2.90 -6.85 22.15
C GLU A 146 3.62 -8.13 21.68
N ASP A 147 2.86 -9.21 21.50
CA ASP A 147 3.36 -10.52 21.04
C ASP A 147 3.99 -10.44 19.64
N LEU A 148 3.58 -9.46 18.83
CA LEU A 148 4.04 -9.28 17.45
C LEU A 148 5.14 -8.22 17.30
N LEU A 149 5.46 -7.45 18.34
CA LEU A 149 6.41 -6.33 18.25
C LEU A 149 7.81 -6.80 17.82
N GLU A 150 8.37 -7.78 18.52
CA GLU A 150 9.73 -8.26 18.26
C GLU A 150 9.83 -9.04 16.93
N GLN A 151 8.79 -9.82 16.60
CA GLN A 151 8.70 -10.55 15.34
C GLN A 151 8.64 -9.58 14.15
N ARG A 152 7.81 -8.54 14.23
CA ARG A 152 7.65 -7.51 13.19
C ARG A 152 8.91 -6.66 13.01
N SER A 153 9.58 -6.32 14.11
CA SER A 153 10.86 -5.59 14.07
C SER A 153 11.90 -6.34 13.22
N LYS A 154 11.93 -7.67 13.33
CA LYS A 154 12.81 -8.55 12.55
C LYS A 154 12.34 -8.78 11.11
N GLU A 155 11.04 -9.00 10.88
CA GLU A 155 10.47 -9.30 9.56
C GLU A 155 10.43 -8.08 8.64
N ASP A 156 9.89 -6.96 9.11
CA ASP A 156 9.72 -5.74 8.32
C ASP A 156 11.02 -4.92 8.24
N LYS A 157 12.03 -5.26 9.07
CA LYS A 157 13.27 -4.49 9.27
C LYS A 157 13.01 -3.02 9.64
N ILE A 158 11.90 -2.77 10.33
CA ILE A 158 11.48 -1.46 10.84
C ILE A 158 11.73 -1.45 12.35
N PRO A 159 12.34 -0.39 12.91
CA PRO A 159 12.66 -0.32 14.34
C PRO A 159 11.42 0.01 15.18
N TYR A 160 10.44 -0.90 15.22
CA TYR A 160 9.21 -0.71 16.02
C TYR A 160 9.49 -0.58 17.51
N ASP A 161 10.53 -1.24 18.02
CA ASP A 161 10.98 -1.15 19.41
C ASP A 161 11.34 0.30 19.77
N LEU A 162 12.08 0.98 18.89
CA LEU A 162 12.44 2.38 19.06
C LEU A 162 11.21 3.30 19.05
N TRP A 163 10.23 3.03 18.18
CA TRP A 163 8.99 3.80 18.13
C TRP A 163 8.12 3.62 19.38
N TYR A 164 8.16 2.43 19.98
CA TYR A 164 7.52 2.17 21.26
C TYR A 164 8.20 2.95 22.39
N GLU A 165 9.54 2.93 22.47
CA GLU A 165 10.31 3.72 23.44
C GLU A 165 10.08 5.24 23.27
N GLN A 166 9.94 5.71 22.04
CA GLN A 166 9.65 7.11 21.72
C GLN A 166 8.17 7.50 21.93
N GLY A 167 7.31 6.55 22.30
CA GLY A 167 5.88 6.79 22.50
C GLY A 167 5.08 7.06 21.23
N LEU A 168 5.68 6.81 20.05
CA LEU A 168 5.04 6.90 18.73
C LEU A 168 4.19 5.68 18.41
N LEU A 169 4.50 4.55 19.06
CA LEU A 169 3.79 3.28 18.98
C LEU A 169 3.30 2.87 20.37
N ARG A 170 2.10 2.29 20.44
CA ARG A 170 1.55 1.70 21.66
C ARG A 170 1.29 0.22 21.46
N THR A 171 1.57 -0.57 22.48
CA THR A 171 1.21 -1.99 22.46
C THR A 171 -0.16 -2.22 23.09
N THR A 172 -0.86 -3.22 22.56
CA THR A 172 -2.05 -3.79 23.19
C THR A 172 -1.74 -5.22 23.68
N PRO A 173 -2.17 -5.60 24.90
CA PRO A 173 -1.90 -6.93 25.43
C PRO A 173 -2.62 -8.01 24.62
N GLY A 174 -1.88 -9.08 24.29
CA GLY A 174 -2.34 -10.24 23.53
C GLY A 174 -2.05 -10.18 22.02
N ASN A 175 -2.50 -11.22 21.30
CA ASN A 175 -2.15 -11.49 19.90
C ASN A 175 -3.02 -10.74 18.85
N SER A 176 -3.85 -9.79 19.27
CA SER A 176 -4.64 -8.97 18.34
C SER A 176 -4.95 -7.60 18.92
N VAL A 177 -5.04 -6.58 18.05
CA VAL A 177 -5.46 -5.23 18.44
C VAL A 177 -6.97 -5.24 18.63
N HIS A 178 -7.41 -5.49 19.86
CA HIS A 178 -8.85 -5.46 20.17
C HIS A 178 -9.39 -4.02 20.07
N TYR A 179 -10.42 -3.83 19.24
CA TYR A 179 -11.08 -2.54 18.98
C TYR A 179 -11.50 -1.77 20.24
N LYS A 180 -11.82 -2.48 21.33
CA LYS A 180 -12.12 -1.88 22.64
C LYS A 180 -10.94 -1.05 23.16
N PHE A 181 -9.70 -1.49 23.02
CA PHE A 181 -8.55 -0.68 23.46
C PHE A 181 -8.32 0.55 22.58
N VAL A 182 -8.64 0.50 21.29
CA VAL A 182 -8.52 1.67 20.40
C VAL A 182 -9.59 2.72 20.75
N THR A 183 -10.81 2.28 21.07
CA THR A 183 -11.94 3.17 21.40
C THR A 183 -11.92 3.67 22.85
N GLU A 184 -11.52 2.83 23.81
CA GLU A 184 -11.48 3.15 25.24
C GLU A 184 -10.20 3.95 25.59
N ARG A 185 -9.08 3.66 24.89
CA ARG A 185 -7.81 4.39 24.99
C ARG A 185 -7.66 5.52 23.96
N ASN A 186 -8.72 5.84 23.20
CA ASN A 186 -8.85 7.11 22.46
C ASN A 186 -8.93 8.34 23.39
N SER A 187 -8.96 8.11 24.71
CA SER A 187 -8.50 9.05 25.71
C SER A 187 -7.06 9.56 25.48
N ALA A 188 -6.28 8.97 24.56
CA ALA A 188 -5.00 9.50 24.06
C ALA A 188 -5.10 10.88 23.37
N PHE A 189 -6.30 11.28 22.93
CA PHE A 189 -6.57 12.62 22.41
C PHE A 189 -7.04 13.59 23.50
N LYS A 190 -7.28 13.13 24.74
CA LYS A 190 -7.46 14.01 25.89
C LYS A 190 -6.08 14.52 26.31
N GLY A 191 -5.72 15.67 25.76
CA GLY A 191 -4.93 16.65 26.50
C GLY A 191 -5.80 17.28 27.59
#